data_AF-A0A957APV6-F1
#
_entry.id   AF-A0A957APV6-F1
#
_cell.length_a   1.000
_cell.length_b   1.000
_cell.length_c   1.000
_cell.angle_alpha   90.00
_cell.angle_beta   90.00
_cell.angle_gamma   90.00
#
_symmetry.space_group_name_H-M   'P 1'
#
loop_
_entity.id
_entity.type
_entity.pdbx_description
1 polymer ?
#
loop_
_entity_poly.entity_id
_entity_poly.type
_entity_poly.pdbx_seq_one_letter_code
_entity_poly.pdbx_strand_id
1 'polypeptide(L)'
;MTEIVSAFTAWPRDVRQRFTASLPAEKRGLFGIFGHRAATLAVRRADPELLRLGLIANLIANSPIPAKRNVETPLAVFYHCARKLDLDPRALLEESAQFATDEMAERLLTFADRPNVTLKQFGWREIRSADGVRYKFEW
;
A
#
# COMPACT_ATOMS: atom_id res chain seq x y z
N MET A 1 4.80 1.93 13.94
CA MET A 1 3.91 2.21 12.79
C MET A 1 2.84 1.12 12.63
N THR A 2 3.20 -0.16 12.70
CA THR A 2 2.24 -1.28 12.66
C THR A 2 1.07 -1.11 13.63
N GLU A 3 1.34 -0.79 14.91
CA GLU A 3 0.29 -0.54 15.92
C GLU A 3 -0.66 0.61 15.55
N ILE A 4 -0.11 1.73 15.05
CA ILE A 4 -0.91 2.90 14.65
C ILE A 4 -1.81 2.54 13.47
N VAL A 5 -1.29 1.82 12.47
CA VAL A 5 -2.06 1.42 11.29
C VAL A 5 -3.12 0.38 11.66
N SER A 6 -2.79 -0.56 12.54
CA SER A 6 -3.74 -1.53 13.08
C SER A 6 -4.87 -0.83 13.84
N ALA A 7 -4.54 0.09 14.76
CA ALA A 7 -5.53 0.90 15.48
C ALA A 7 -6.41 1.72 14.52
N PHE A 8 -5.81 2.31 13.47
CA PHE A 8 -6.53 3.03 12.44
C PHE A 8 -7.62 2.17 11.79
N THR A 9 -7.38 0.87 11.55
CA THR A 9 -8.39 -0.02 10.97
C THR A 9 -9.61 -0.24 11.87
N ALA A 10 -9.45 -0.10 13.19
CA ALA A 10 -10.52 -0.27 14.16
C ALA A 10 -11.29 1.03 14.47
N TRP A 11 -10.75 2.19 14.07
CA TRP A 11 -11.40 3.47 14.34
C TRP A 11 -12.64 3.71 13.46
N PRO A 12 -13.67 4.41 13.97
CA PRO A 12 -14.77 4.91 13.16
C PRO A 12 -14.31 5.77 11.97
N ARG A 13 -15.08 5.78 10.87
CA ARG A 13 -14.71 6.47 9.62
C ARG A 13 -14.42 7.96 9.84
N ASP A 14 -15.22 8.65 10.66
CA ASP A 14 -15.05 10.07 10.98
C ASP A 14 -13.74 10.33 11.75
N VAL A 15 -13.35 9.42 12.64
CA VAL A 15 -12.08 9.49 13.38
C VAL A 15 -10.91 9.29 12.42
N ARG A 16 -11.01 8.31 11.50
CA ARG A 16 -10.01 8.09 10.45
C ARG A 16 -9.83 9.32 9.56
N GLN A 17 -10.93 9.94 9.14
CA GLN A 17 -10.92 11.16 8.31
C GLN A 17 -10.29 12.34 9.04
N ARG A 18 -10.62 12.55 10.33
CA ARG A 18 -9.98 13.60 11.14
C ARG A 18 -8.49 13.35 11.33
N PHE A 19 -8.09 12.11 11.56
CA PHE A 19 -6.69 11.73 11.68
C PHE A 19 -5.91 12.04 10.39
N THR A 20 -6.38 11.58 9.22
CA THR A 20 -5.70 11.84 7.94
C THR A 20 -5.68 13.32 7.57
N ALA A 21 -6.76 14.07 7.84
CA ALA A 21 -6.81 15.51 7.61
C ALA A 21 -5.82 16.29 8.50
N SER A 22 -5.62 15.85 9.75
CA SER A 22 -4.72 16.51 10.71
C SER A 22 -3.24 16.15 10.52
N LEU A 23 -2.92 15.09 9.77
CA LEU A 23 -1.55 14.60 9.63
C LEU A 23 -0.68 15.59 8.82
N PRO A 24 0.45 16.07 9.38
CA PRO A 24 1.43 16.87 8.64
C PRO A 24 2.04 16.07 7.48
N ALA A 25 2.39 16.75 6.38
CA ALA A 25 2.95 16.12 5.18
C ALA A 25 4.22 15.29 5.48
N GLU A 26 5.10 15.80 6.35
CA GLU A 26 6.29 15.09 6.87
C GLU A 26 5.92 13.72 7.46
N LYS A 27 4.91 13.69 8.34
CA LYS A 27 4.48 12.47 9.04
C LYS A 27 3.78 11.50 8.09
N ARG A 28 3.06 11.98 7.07
CA ARG A 28 2.45 11.14 6.03
C ARG A 28 3.49 10.34 5.26
N GLY A 29 4.62 10.95 4.92
CA GLY A 29 5.72 10.26 4.23
C GLY A 29 6.22 9.02 4.96
N LEU A 30 6.20 9.03 6.30
CA LEU A 30 6.60 7.89 7.12
C LEU A 30 5.70 6.66 6.92
N PHE A 31 4.40 6.86 6.67
CA PHE A 31 3.48 5.77 6.37
C PHE A 31 3.78 5.12 5.02
N GLY A 32 4.18 5.90 4.01
CA GLY A 32 4.60 5.37 2.71
C GLY A 32 5.88 4.54 2.80
N ILE A 33 6.87 5.02 3.56
CA ILE A 33 8.10 4.28 3.85
C ILE A 33 7.80 2.98 4.58
N PHE A 34 6.94 3.04 5.61
CA PHE A 34 6.51 1.84 6.32
C PHE A 34 5.78 0.87 5.38
N GLY A 35 4.83 1.35 4.58
CA GLY A 35 4.04 0.51 3.67
C GLY A 35 4.91 -0.30 2.70
N HIS A 36 5.91 0.35 2.09
CA HIS A 36 6.86 -0.33 1.19
C HIS A 36 7.72 -1.37 1.90
N ARG A 37 8.19 -1.05 3.12
CA ARG A 37 8.96 -2.00 3.95
C ARG A 37 8.09 -3.17 4.41
N ALA A 38 6.84 -2.91 4.78
CA ALA A 38 5.87 -3.91 5.20
C ALA A 38 5.56 -4.88 4.07
N ALA A 39 5.31 -4.40 2.85
CA ALA A 39 5.12 -5.28 1.67
C ALA A 39 6.32 -6.20 1.43
N THR A 40 7.54 -5.66 1.54
CA THR A 40 8.77 -6.45 1.41
C THR A 40 8.88 -7.52 2.50
N LEU A 41 8.61 -7.15 3.76
CA LEU A 41 8.69 -8.05 4.90
C LEU A 41 7.58 -9.11 4.88
N ALA A 42 6.39 -8.76 4.40
CA ALA A 42 5.26 -9.66 4.26
C ALA A 42 5.63 -10.88 3.41
N VAL A 43 6.24 -10.66 2.24
CA VAL A 43 6.71 -11.76 1.39
C VAL A 43 7.82 -12.56 2.05
N ARG A 44 8.77 -11.91 2.73
CA ARG A 44 9.88 -12.61 3.42
C ARG A 44 9.41 -13.49 4.57
N ARG A 45 8.29 -13.14 5.20
CA ARG A 45 7.77 -13.80 6.41
C ARG A 45 6.52 -14.63 6.16
N ALA A 46 6.04 -14.69 4.92
CA ALA A 46 4.75 -15.26 4.57
C ALA A 46 3.59 -14.69 5.43
N ASP A 47 3.52 -13.36 5.53
CA ASP A 47 2.60 -12.64 6.43
C ASP A 47 1.61 -11.75 5.63
N PRO A 48 0.42 -12.28 5.28
CA PRO A 48 -0.64 -11.53 4.59
C PRO A 48 -1.12 -10.29 5.32
N GLU A 49 -1.20 -10.34 6.65
CA GLU A 49 -1.71 -9.22 7.45
C GLU A 49 -0.73 -8.04 7.41
N LEU A 50 0.58 -8.32 7.43
CA LEU A 50 1.59 -7.29 7.25
C LEU A 50 1.51 -6.65 5.85
N LEU A 51 1.14 -7.40 4.82
CA LEU A 51 0.90 -6.85 3.48
C LEU A 51 -0.30 -5.89 3.50
N ARG A 52 -1.41 -6.31 4.13
CA ARG A 52 -2.64 -5.51 4.27
C ARG A 52 -2.39 -4.22 5.04
N LEU A 53 -1.72 -4.29 6.19
CA LEU A 53 -1.34 -3.10 6.97
C LEU A 53 -0.37 -2.20 6.18
N GLY A 54 0.54 -2.80 5.39
CA GLY A 54 1.41 -2.04 4.50
C GLY A 54 0.63 -1.24 3.45
N LEU A 55 -0.39 -1.84 2.84
CA LEU A 55 -1.24 -1.19 1.85
C LEU A 55 -2.03 -0.05 2.49
N ILE A 56 -2.65 -0.28 3.64
CA ILE A 56 -3.42 0.75 4.36
C ILE A 56 -2.52 1.93 4.74
N ALA A 57 -1.28 1.67 5.18
CA ALA A 57 -0.32 2.75 5.42
C ALA A 57 0.00 3.54 4.14
N ASN A 58 0.12 2.88 2.98
CA ASN A 58 0.27 3.58 1.71
C ASN A 58 -0.97 4.44 1.39
N LEU A 59 -2.18 4.01 1.74
CA LEU A 59 -3.39 4.84 1.58
C LEU A 59 -3.36 6.09 2.47
N ILE A 60 -2.96 5.94 3.74
CA ILE A 60 -2.78 7.06 4.69
C ILE A 60 -1.75 8.07 4.14
N ALA A 61 -0.63 7.58 3.59
CA ALA A 61 0.44 8.41 3.05
C ALA A 61 0.00 9.28 1.87
N ASN A 62 -1.03 8.83 1.12
CA ASN A 62 -1.56 9.51 -0.06
C ASN A 62 -2.95 10.12 0.21
N SER A 63 -3.26 10.47 1.46
CA SER A 63 -4.52 11.14 1.85
C SER A 63 -4.25 12.56 2.39
N PRO A 64 -4.62 13.65 1.68
CA PRO A 64 -5.09 13.68 0.28
C PRO A 64 -3.97 13.32 -0.71
N ILE A 65 -4.33 13.01 -1.95
CA ILE A 65 -3.38 12.62 -2.99
C ILE A 65 -2.52 13.85 -3.35
N PRO A 66 -1.18 13.79 -3.19
CA PRO A 66 -0.32 14.91 -3.58
C PRO A 66 -0.36 15.12 -5.11
N ALA A 67 -0.43 16.38 -5.57
CA ALA A 67 -0.68 16.70 -6.98
C ALA A 67 0.26 16.05 -8.02
N LYS A 68 1.52 15.79 -7.66
CA LYS A 68 2.52 15.17 -8.55
C LYS A 68 2.74 13.67 -8.29
N ARG A 69 1.91 13.05 -7.45
CA ARG A 69 2.11 11.67 -7.00
C ARG A 69 1.41 10.71 -7.94
N ASN A 70 2.19 9.82 -8.56
CA ASN A 70 1.62 8.62 -9.17
C ASN A 70 1.34 7.59 -8.06
N VAL A 71 0.08 7.51 -7.65
CA VAL A 71 -0.36 6.57 -6.60
C VAL A 71 -0.42 5.13 -7.08
N GLU A 72 -0.49 4.88 -8.39
CA GLU A 72 -0.54 3.53 -8.96
C GLU A 72 0.82 2.85 -8.95
N THR A 73 1.89 3.62 -9.13
CA THR A 73 3.27 3.13 -9.06
C THR A 73 3.53 2.25 -7.83
N PRO A 74 3.29 2.70 -6.58
CA PRO A 74 3.47 1.84 -5.42
C PRO A 74 2.46 0.68 -5.33
N LEU A 75 1.25 0.80 -5.90
CA LEU A 75 0.25 -0.29 -5.88
C LEU A 75 0.72 -1.54 -6.62
N ALA A 76 1.54 -1.39 -7.67
CA ALA A 76 2.13 -2.52 -8.37
C ALA A 76 2.98 -3.42 -7.46
N VAL A 77 3.63 -2.85 -6.43
CA VAL A 77 4.39 -3.63 -5.44
C VAL A 77 3.45 -4.46 -4.58
N PHE A 78 2.36 -3.87 -4.08
CA PHE A 78 1.37 -4.61 -3.27
C PHE A 78 0.68 -5.71 -4.08
N TYR A 79 0.30 -5.42 -5.32
CA TYR A 79 -0.28 -6.40 -6.25
C TYR A 79 0.67 -7.58 -6.47
N HIS A 80 1.95 -7.30 -6.72
CA HIS A 80 2.97 -8.33 -6.91
C HIS A 80 3.21 -9.14 -5.63
N CYS A 81 3.26 -8.49 -4.47
CA CYS A 81 3.43 -9.18 -3.18
C CYS A 81 2.24 -10.09 -2.85
N ALA A 82 1.01 -9.66 -3.15
CA ALA A 82 -0.19 -10.48 -2.96
C ALA A 82 -0.09 -11.79 -3.75
N ARG A 83 0.29 -11.70 -5.03
CA ARG A 83 0.51 -12.90 -5.87
C ARG A 83 1.59 -13.81 -5.34
N LYS A 84 2.68 -13.27 -4.76
CA LYS A 84 3.75 -14.10 -4.17
C LYS A 84 3.34 -14.79 -2.87
N LEU A 85 2.29 -14.30 -2.22
CA LEU A 85 1.70 -14.87 -1.02
C LEU A 85 0.47 -15.73 -1.35
N ASP A 86 0.25 -16.05 -2.63
CA ASP A 86 -0.92 -16.79 -3.12
C ASP A 86 -2.27 -16.17 -2.72
N LEU A 87 -2.30 -14.84 -2.60
CA LEU A 87 -3.52 -14.05 -2.35
C LEU A 87 -4.07 -13.48 -3.66
N ASP A 88 -5.38 -13.25 -3.70
CA ASP A 88 -6.01 -12.47 -4.76
C ASP A 88 -5.67 -10.97 -4.59
N PRO A 89 -4.90 -10.36 -5.52
CA PRO A 89 -4.58 -8.95 -5.43
C PRO A 89 -5.81 -8.05 -5.49
N ARG A 90 -6.85 -8.47 -6.22
CA ARG A 90 -8.08 -7.70 -6.37
C ARG A 90 -8.80 -7.61 -5.03
N ALA A 91 -9.05 -8.75 -4.39
CA ALA A 91 -9.65 -8.80 -3.06
C ALA A 91 -8.87 -7.95 -2.03
N LEU A 92 -7.54 -8.05 -2.01
CA LEU A 92 -6.70 -7.23 -1.11
C LEU A 92 -6.91 -5.72 -1.30
N LEU A 93 -6.95 -5.26 -2.56
CA LEU A 93 -7.14 -3.86 -2.92
C LEU A 93 -8.56 -3.40 -2.61
N GLU A 94 -9.58 -4.18 -2.97
CA GLU A 94 -10.99 -3.90 -2.70
C GLU A 94 -11.27 -3.80 -1.19
N GLU A 95 -10.81 -4.77 -0.40
CA GLU A 95 -10.96 -4.75 1.06
C GLU A 95 -10.27 -3.54 1.69
N SER A 96 -9.12 -3.11 1.14
CA SER A 96 -8.37 -1.97 1.66
C SER A 96 -8.99 -0.62 1.27
N ALA A 97 -9.83 -0.56 0.23
CA ALA A 97 -10.46 0.67 -0.26
C ALA A 97 -11.32 1.37 0.81
N GLN A 98 -11.92 0.61 1.73
CA GLN A 98 -12.73 1.16 2.84
C GLN A 98 -11.94 2.07 3.82
N PHE A 99 -10.61 2.01 3.76
CA PHE A 99 -9.70 2.81 4.58
C PHE A 99 -9.14 4.03 3.85
N ALA A 100 -9.46 4.21 2.57
CA ALA A 100 -9.03 5.33 1.74
C ALA A 100 -10.01 6.52 1.81
N THR A 101 -9.58 7.67 1.31
CA THR A 101 -10.52 8.74 0.89
C THR A 101 -11.29 8.28 -0.36
N ASP A 102 -12.44 8.89 -0.64
CA ASP A 102 -13.29 8.48 -1.77
C ASP A 102 -12.54 8.53 -3.11
N GLU A 103 -11.76 9.59 -3.36
CA GLU A 103 -10.90 9.71 -4.55
C GLU A 103 -9.86 8.58 -4.64
N MET A 104 -9.21 8.26 -3.52
CA MET A 104 -8.18 7.22 -3.51
C MET A 104 -8.79 5.82 -3.60
N ALA A 105 -9.99 5.60 -3.04
CA ALA A 105 -10.75 4.37 -3.18
C ALA A 105 -11.10 4.09 -4.64
N GLU A 106 -11.62 5.08 -5.37
CA GLU A 106 -11.94 4.95 -6.80
C GLU A 106 -10.71 4.56 -7.63
N ARG A 107 -9.56 5.19 -7.38
CA ARG A 107 -8.29 4.84 -8.05
C ARG A 107 -7.82 3.43 -7.69
N LEU A 108 -8.00 3.02 -6.44
CA LEU A 108 -7.62 1.69 -5.96
C LEU A 108 -8.45 0.59 -6.65
N LEU A 109 -9.76 0.79 -6.74
CA LEU A 109 -10.68 -0.14 -7.41
C LEU A 109 -10.42 -0.19 -8.92
N THR A 110 -10.22 0.95 -9.56
CA THR A 110 -9.83 1.03 -10.98
C THR A 110 -8.51 0.29 -11.25
N PHE A 111 -7.55 0.39 -10.33
CA PHE A 111 -6.30 -0.34 -10.44
C PHE A 111 -6.47 -1.85 -10.21
N ALA A 112 -7.36 -2.25 -9.29
CA ALA A 112 -7.63 -3.65 -8.96
C ALA A 112 -8.19 -4.45 -10.14
N ASP A 113 -8.97 -3.80 -11.02
CA ASP A 113 -9.53 -4.42 -12.22
C ASP A 113 -8.51 -4.60 -13.36
N ARG A 114 -7.28 -4.09 -13.23
CA ARG A 114 -6.28 -4.22 -14.29
C ARG A 114 -5.75 -5.65 -14.40
N PRO A 115 -5.82 -6.28 -15.58
CA PRO A 115 -5.18 -7.57 -15.79
C PRO A 115 -3.67 -7.41 -15.92
N ASN A 116 -2.92 -8.44 -15.53
CA ASN A 116 -1.49 -8.58 -15.83
C ASN A 116 -0.60 -7.43 -15.34
N VAL A 117 -0.88 -6.86 -14.16
CA VAL A 117 0.00 -5.87 -13.52
C VAL A 117 1.37 -6.51 -13.25
N THR A 118 2.43 -5.89 -13.78
CA THR A 118 3.83 -6.30 -13.55
C THR A 118 4.65 -5.16 -12.95
N LEU A 119 5.66 -5.50 -12.13
CA LEU A 119 6.57 -4.52 -11.54
C LEU A 119 7.23 -3.61 -12.60
N LYS A 120 7.67 -4.20 -13.73
CA LYS A 120 8.40 -3.49 -14.80
C LYS A 120 7.56 -2.38 -15.44
N GLN A 121 6.26 -2.61 -15.68
CA GLN A 121 5.36 -1.58 -16.23
C GLN A 121 5.27 -0.33 -15.35
N PHE A 122 5.52 -0.48 -14.05
CA PHE A 122 5.46 0.59 -13.07
C PHE A 122 6.85 1.03 -12.59
N GLY A 123 7.92 0.70 -13.32
CA GLY A 123 9.29 1.13 -12.98
C GLY A 123 9.88 0.44 -11.76
N TRP A 124 9.36 -0.71 -11.34
CA TRP A 124 9.91 -1.49 -10.23
C TRP A 124 10.69 -2.70 -10.71
N ARG A 125 11.71 -3.05 -9.92
CA ARG A 125 12.45 -4.29 -10.04
C ARG A 125 12.47 -5.04 -8.71
N GLU A 126 12.18 -6.34 -8.75
CA GLU A 126 12.45 -7.27 -7.65
C GLU A 126 13.94 -7.63 -7.67
N ILE A 127 14.60 -7.41 -6.55
CA ILE A 127 15.99 -7.83 -6.29
C ILE A 127 15.91 -8.97 -5.28
N ARG A 128 16.58 -10.09 -5.57
CA ARG A 128 16.70 -11.23 -4.67
C ARG A 128 18.07 -11.24 -4.01
N SER A 129 18.12 -11.40 -2.70
CA SER A 129 19.35 -11.61 -1.93
C SER A 129 19.16 -12.74 -0.92
N ALA A 130 20.22 -13.06 -0.16
CA ALA A 130 20.16 -14.02 0.93
C ALA A 130 19.10 -13.64 2.01
N ASP A 131 18.83 -12.35 2.19
CA ASP A 131 17.81 -11.83 3.12
C ASP A 131 16.38 -11.86 2.54
N GLY A 132 16.20 -12.43 1.35
CA GLY A 132 14.95 -12.47 0.61
C GLY A 132 14.78 -11.35 -0.42
N VAL A 133 13.53 -11.06 -0.78
CA VAL A 133 13.21 -10.08 -1.84
C VAL A 133 13.36 -8.64 -1.37
N ARG A 134 13.64 -7.71 -2.26
CA ARG A 134 13.53 -6.25 -2.09
C ARG A 134 13.01 -5.63 -3.38
N TYR A 135 12.19 -4.59 -3.27
CA TYR A 135 11.69 -3.85 -4.43
C TYR A 135 12.42 -2.51 -4.57
N LYS A 136 13.07 -2.30 -5.72
CA LYS A 136 13.80 -1.07 -6.06
C LYS A 136 13.09 -0.38 -7.22
N PHE A 137 12.93 0.93 -7.11
CA PHE A 137 12.43 1.76 -8.19
C PHE A 137 13.57 2.10 -9.15
N GLU A 138 13.34 1.93 -10.45
CA GLU A 138 14.28 2.20 -11.53
C GLU A 138 13.55 3.11 -12.54
N TRP A 139 14.13 4.27 -12.79
CA TRP A 139 13.72 5.24 -13.82
C TRP A 139 14.64 5.12 -15.02
#